data_AF-A0A448PJI5-F1
#
_entry.id   AF-A0A448PJI5-F1
#
_cell.length_a   1.000
_cell.length_b   1.000
_cell.length_c   1.000
_cell.angle_alpha   90.00
_cell.angle_beta   90.00
_cell.angle_gamma   90.00
#
_symmetry.space_group_name_H-M   'P 1'
#
loop_
_entity.id
_entity.type
_entity.pdbx_description
1 polymer ?
#
loop_
_entity_poly.entity_id
_entity_poly.type
_entity_poly.pdbx_seq_one_letter_code
_entity_poly.pdbx_strand_id
1 'polypeptide(L)'
;MVRFSKLDTNNWKPLLAFRKHLIAGEVAPEPSTASVAPTGQASETPTARGVRNMACRPVSAAKKQQILDMARTAMSVSQIAAEVGVAETTVRATCRQATQPPRRRRRFTSDDLQRAQQLHAQGRTYIEIGLELGFGRDTVKKHLATAQG
;
A
#
# COMPACT_ATOMS: atom_id res chain seq x y z
N MET A 1 -33.66 13.87 -11.72
CA MET A 1 -32.30 13.30 -11.83
C MET A 1 -31.28 14.43 -11.67
N VAL A 2 -30.64 14.56 -10.51
CA VAL A 2 -29.64 15.62 -10.26
C VAL A 2 -28.26 15.11 -10.74
N ARG A 3 -27.65 15.78 -11.72
CA ARG A 3 -26.31 15.46 -12.20
C ARG A 3 -25.27 16.15 -11.32
N PHE A 4 -24.51 15.38 -10.56
CA PHE A 4 -23.49 15.85 -9.60
C PHE A 4 -22.17 16.33 -10.23
N SER A 5 -22.05 16.34 -11.56
CA SER A 5 -20.77 16.57 -12.26
C SER A 5 -20.33 18.03 -12.37
N LYS A 6 -20.93 18.95 -11.60
CA LYS A 6 -20.60 20.38 -11.60
C LYS A 6 -20.58 21.00 -10.20
N LEU A 7 -20.25 20.20 -9.18
CA LEU A 7 -19.98 20.75 -7.86
C LEU A 7 -18.52 21.21 -7.81
N ASP A 8 -18.34 22.51 -7.97
CA ASP A 8 -17.12 23.21 -7.59
C ASP A 8 -16.87 22.93 -6.10
N THR A 9 -15.69 22.45 -5.73
CA THR A 9 -15.37 21.93 -4.38
C THR A 9 -15.52 22.99 -3.27
N ASN A 10 -15.66 24.27 -3.64
CA ASN A 10 -15.87 25.39 -2.73
C ASN A 10 -17.34 25.84 -2.59
N ASN A 11 -18.29 25.26 -3.34
CA ASN A 11 -19.70 25.68 -3.29
C ASN A 11 -20.57 24.61 -2.62
N TRP A 12 -20.56 24.59 -1.28
CA TRP A 12 -21.33 23.64 -0.45
C TRP A 12 -22.83 23.95 -0.35
N LYS A 13 -23.29 25.07 -0.93
CA LYS A 13 -24.70 25.50 -0.88
C LYS A 13 -25.69 24.46 -1.43
N PRO A 14 -25.43 23.76 -2.56
CA PRO A 14 -26.33 22.74 -3.08
C PRO A 14 -26.46 21.53 -2.15
N LEU A 15 -25.37 21.15 -1.47
CA LEU A 15 -25.37 20.03 -0.52
C LEU A 15 -26.19 20.34 0.73
N LEU A 16 -26.14 21.58 1.23
CA LEU A 16 -26.99 21.99 2.35
C LEU A 16 -28.46 22.11 1.95
N ALA A 17 -28.77 22.59 0.74
CA ALA A 17 -30.14 22.61 0.24
C ALA A 17 -30.72 21.19 0.16
N PHE A 18 -29.95 20.24 -0.38
CA PHE A 18 -30.32 18.83 -0.44
C PHE A 18 -30.54 18.21 0.95
N ARG A 19 -29.63 18.44 1.91
CA ARG A 19 -29.79 17.97 3.29
C ARG A 19 -31.04 18.53 3.96
N LYS A 20 -31.37 19.82 3.73
CA LYS A 20 -32.59 20.44 4.28
C LYS A 20 -33.87 19.80 3.72
N HIS A 21 -33.91 19.49 2.43
CA HIS A 21 -35.06 18.78 1.84
C HIS A 21 -35.22 17.35 2.39
N LEU A 22 -34.12 16.62 2.62
CA LEU A 22 -34.19 15.31 3.26
C LEU A 22 -34.74 15.36 4.69
N ILE A 23 -34.37 16.40 5.45
CA ILE A 23 -34.85 16.58 6.84
C ILE A 23 -36.30 17.08 6.85
N ALA A 24 -36.70 17.89 5.86
CA ALA A 24 -38.06 18.42 5.74
C ALA A 24 -39.09 17.36 5.29
N GLY A 25 -38.66 16.13 4.97
CA GLY A 25 -39.57 15.04 4.59
C GLY A 25 -40.31 15.27 3.27
N GLU A 26 -39.89 16.24 2.47
CA GLU A 26 -40.52 16.58 1.20
C GLU A 26 -39.93 15.70 0.08
N VAL A 27 -40.16 14.39 0.19
CA VAL A 27 -40.07 13.46 -0.93
C VAL A 27 -41.31 12.57 -0.85
N ALA A 28 -42.36 12.98 -1.56
CA ALA A 28 -43.43 12.08 -1.94
C ALA A 28 -42.83 10.94 -2.79
N PRO A 29 -43.05 9.66 -2.44
CA PRO A 29 -42.67 8.56 -3.32
C PRO A 29 -43.69 8.52 -4.46
N GLU A 30 -43.30 9.02 -5.63
CA GLU A 30 -44.00 8.70 -6.88
C GLU A 30 -43.97 7.17 -7.07
N PRO A 31 -45.10 6.53 -7.45
CA PRO A 31 -45.18 5.09 -7.58
C PRO A 31 -44.27 4.63 -8.73
N SER A 32 -43.23 3.88 -8.38
CA SER A 32 -42.39 3.16 -9.33
C SER A 32 -43.23 2.26 -10.22
N THR A 33 -43.31 2.57 -11.51
CA THR A 33 -43.70 1.62 -12.54
C THR A 33 -42.83 0.38 -12.40
N ALA A 34 -43.45 -0.74 -12.01
CA ALA A 34 -42.80 -2.03 -11.87
C ALA A 34 -42.29 -2.50 -13.24
N SER A 35 -41.03 -2.20 -13.54
CA SER A 35 -40.32 -2.84 -14.64
C SER A 35 -39.72 -4.15 -14.13
N VAL A 36 -40.44 -5.23 -14.42
CA VAL A 36 -40.01 -6.61 -14.20
C VAL A 36 -38.68 -6.85 -14.92
N ALA A 37 -37.60 -7.03 -14.16
CA ALA A 37 -36.34 -7.56 -14.66
C ALA A 37 -36.21 -9.02 -14.20
N PRO A 38 -35.89 -9.98 -15.08
CA PRO A 38 -35.74 -11.38 -14.68
C PRO A 38 -34.63 -11.53 -13.65
N THR A 39 -34.99 -12.02 -12.47
CA THR A 39 -34.03 -12.50 -11.47
C THR A 39 -33.48 -13.81 -11.96
N GLY A 40 -32.25 -13.78 -12.46
CA GLY A 40 -31.58 -14.97 -12.92
C GLY A 40 -30.25 -14.60 -13.54
N GLN A 41 -29.27 -14.36 -12.68
CA GLN A 41 -27.85 -14.68 -12.87
C GLN A 41 -27.17 -14.16 -11.61
N ALA A 42 -26.75 -15.09 -10.76
CA ALA A 42 -25.73 -14.82 -9.76
C ALA A 42 -24.58 -14.17 -10.52
N SER A 43 -24.44 -12.85 -10.38
CA SER A 43 -23.27 -12.14 -10.83
C SER A 43 -22.14 -12.65 -9.95
N GLU A 44 -21.51 -13.73 -10.41
CA GLU A 44 -20.16 -14.08 -10.03
C GLU A 44 -19.34 -12.84 -10.34
N THR A 45 -19.22 -11.95 -9.35
CA THR A 45 -18.26 -10.85 -9.41
C THR A 45 -16.92 -11.51 -9.67
N PRO A 46 -16.35 -11.38 -10.88
CA PRO A 46 -15.07 -11.99 -11.15
C PRO A 46 -14.11 -11.23 -10.25
N THR A 47 -13.62 -11.92 -9.23
CA THR A 47 -12.59 -11.40 -8.36
C THR A 47 -11.52 -10.82 -9.26
N ALA A 48 -11.33 -9.50 -9.24
CA ALA A 48 -10.32 -8.79 -10.01
C ALA A 48 -8.93 -9.14 -9.46
N ARG A 49 -8.50 -10.39 -9.63
CA ARG A 49 -7.17 -10.90 -9.30
C ARG A 49 -6.20 -10.73 -10.47
N GLY A 50 -6.67 -10.26 -11.63
CA GLY A 50 -5.89 -10.08 -12.85
C GLY A 50 -5.46 -8.63 -13.08
N VAL A 51 -4.21 -8.43 -13.51
CA VAL A 51 -3.71 -7.15 -14.00
C VAL A 51 -4.53 -6.75 -15.23
N ARG A 52 -5.25 -5.62 -15.15
CA ARG A 52 -6.15 -5.13 -16.21
C ARG A 52 -5.43 -4.63 -17.47
N ASN A 53 -4.12 -4.36 -17.38
CA ASN A 53 -3.29 -3.95 -18.50
C ASN A 53 -2.14 -4.94 -18.70
N MET A 54 -2.17 -5.67 -19.83
CA MET A 54 -1.12 -6.63 -20.18
C MET A 54 0.27 -6.01 -20.29
N ALA A 55 0.37 -4.72 -20.62
CA ALA A 55 1.64 -3.99 -20.64
C ALA A 55 2.22 -3.74 -19.23
N CYS A 56 1.39 -3.78 -18.18
CA CYS A 56 1.81 -3.63 -16.79
C CYS A 56 2.09 -4.98 -16.10
N ARG A 57 2.14 -6.08 -16.87
CA ARG A 57 2.40 -7.40 -16.31
C ARG A 57 3.79 -7.44 -15.65
N PRO A 58 3.91 -7.90 -14.40
CA PRO A 58 5.21 -8.09 -13.77
C PRO A 58 6.10 -9.02 -14.61
N VAL A 59 7.37 -8.65 -14.78
CA VAL A 59 8.35 -9.45 -15.51
C VAL A 59 8.52 -10.81 -14.85
N SER A 60 8.53 -11.88 -15.65
CA SER A 60 8.72 -13.25 -15.18
C SER A 60 10.09 -13.43 -14.53
N ALA A 61 10.19 -14.39 -13.60
CA ALA A 61 11.46 -14.69 -12.95
C ALA A 61 12.56 -15.07 -13.95
N ALA A 62 12.22 -15.80 -15.03
CA ALA A 62 13.15 -16.15 -16.09
C ALA A 62 13.74 -14.92 -16.80
N LYS A 63 12.89 -13.96 -17.18
CA LYS A 63 13.37 -12.70 -17.80
C LYS A 63 14.22 -11.87 -16.85
N LYS A 64 13.89 -11.86 -15.55
CA LYS A 64 14.73 -11.20 -14.53
C LYS A 64 16.11 -11.85 -14.43
N GLN A 65 16.17 -13.18 -14.46
CA GLN A 65 17.44 -13.91 -14.42
C GLN A 65 18.28 -13.63 -15.67
N GLN A 66 17.67 -13.65 -16.86
CA GLN A 66 18.32 -13.28 -18.11
C GLN A 66 18.92 -11.87 -18.05
N ILE A 67 18.18 -10.88 -17.52
CA ILE A 67 18.69 -9.51 -17.31
C ILE A 67 19.94 -9.51 -16.41
N LEU A 68 19.95 -10.28 -15.33
CA LEU A 68 21.06 -10.32 -14.39
C LEU A 68 22.31 -10.98 -14.99
N ASP A 69 22.12 -12.06 -15.74
CA ASP A 69 23.24 -12.77 -16.39
C ASP A 69 23.89 -11.90 -17.47
N MET A 70 23.07 -11.19 -18.26
CA MET A 70 23.57 -10.22 -19.24
C MET A 70 24.20 -8.97 -18.60
N ALA A 71 23.69 -8.51 -17.45
CA ALA A 71 24.29 -7.40 -16.72
C ALA A 71 25.67 -7.75 -16.15
N ARG A 72 25.93 -9.04 -15.86
CA ARG A 72 27.24 -9.52 -15.40
C ARG A 72 28.30 -9.52 -16.50
N THR A 73 27.91 -9.64 -17.77
CA THR A 73 28.82 -9.64 -18.92
C THR A 73 29.16 -8.23 -19.44
N ALA A 74 28.96 -7.19 -18.62
CA ALA A 74 29.28 -5.78 -18.92
C ALA A 74 28.56 -5.17 -20.14
N MET A 75 27.40 -5.72 -20.54
CA MET A 75 26.57 -5.12 -21.60
C MET A 75 25.90 -3.82 -21.14
N SER A 76 25.65 -2.92 -22.10
CA SER A 76 24.92 -1.68 -21.82
C SER A 76 23.44 -1.97 -21.51
N VAL A 77 22.83 -1.13 -20.66
CA VAL A 77 21.41 -1.25 -20.29
C VAL A 77 20.48 -1.26 -21.51
N SER A 78 20.80 -0.45 -22.53
CA SER A 78 20.02 -0.35 -23.76
C SER A 78 20.08 -1.62 -24.60
N GLN A 79 21.25 -2.28 -24.68
CA GLN A 79 21.40 -3.57 -25.36
C GLN A 79 20.61 -4.67 -24.64
N ILE A 80 20.71 -4.75 -23.31
CA ILE A 80 19.96 -5.71 -22.49
C ILE A 80 18.44 -5.52 -22.67
N ALA A 81 17.98 -4.26 -22.70
CA ALA A 81 16.58 -3.92 -22.89
C ALA A 81 16.05 -4.38 -24.26
N ALA A 82 16.82 -4.14 -25.32
CA ALA A 82 16.46 -4.56 -26.67
C ALA A 82 16.39 -6.09 -26.81
N GLU A 83 17.36 -6.81 -26.24
CA GLU A 83 17.47 -8.27 -26.38
C GLU A 83 16.43 -9.02 -25.54
N VAL A 84 16.11 -8.55 -24.33
CA VAL A 84 15.08 -9.17 -23.46
C VAL A 84 13.65 -8.67 -23.82
N GLY A 85 13.55 -7.59 -24.58
CA GLY A 85 12.29 -6.94 -24.94
C GLY A 85 11.60 -6.32 -23.73
N VAL A 86 12.35 -5.54 -22.94
CA VAL A 86 11.84 -4.83 -21.75
C VAL A 86 12.28 -3.37 -21.78
N ALA A 87 11.57 -2.50 -21.05
CA ALA A 87 12.00 -1.11 -20.90
C ALA A 87 13.32 -1.03 -20.08
N GLU A 88 14.19 -0.08 -20.42
CA GLU A 88 15.45 0.15 -19.68
C GLU A 88 15.24 0.38 -18.18
N THR A 89 14.13 1.01 -17.78
CA THR A 89 13.77 1.23 -16.38
C THR A 89 13.62 -0.09 -15.63
N THR A 90 13.13 -1.13 -16.31
CA THR A 90 12.97 -2.48 -15.75
C THR A 90 14.32 -3.16 -15.57
N VAL A 91 15.24 -3.00 -16.51
CA VAL A 91 16.63 -3.48 -16.40
C VAL A 91 17.29 -2.84 -15.18
N ARG A 92 17.28 -1.50 -15.07
CA ARG A 92 17.86 -0.77 -13.93
C ARG A 92 17.23 -1.18 -12.60
N ALA A 93 15.90 -1.33 -12.55
CA ALA A 93 15.19 -1.75 -11.35
C ALA A 93 15.57 -3.18 -10.93
N THR A 94 15.70 -4.10 -11.89
CA THR A 94 16.06 -5.50 -11.63
C THR A 94 17.49 -5.61 -11.12
N CYS A 95 18.44 -4.94 -11.77
CA CYS A 95 19.83 -4.88 -11.31
C CYS A 95 19.92 -4.26 -9.91
N ARG A 96 19.22 -3.14 -9.66
CA ARG A 96 19.16 -2.54 -8.32
C ARG A 96 18.62 -3.50 -7.28
N GLN A 97 17.52 -4.19 -7.56
CA GLN A 97 16.91 -5.14 -6.62
C GLN A 97 17.83 -6.31 -6.28
N ALA A 98 18.61 -6.81 -7.26
CA ALA A 98 19.55 -7.89 -7.03
C ALA A 98 20.75 -7.49 -6.17
N THR A 99 21.22 -6.25 -6.29
CA THR A 99 22.33 -5.74 -5.48
C THR A 99 21.87 -5.16 -4.13
N GLN A 100 20.60 -4.75 -4.02
CA GLN A 100 20.11 -4.12 -2.82
C GLN A 100 19.93 -5.16 -1.70
N PRO A 101 20.62 -5.00 -0.55
CA PRO A 101 20.44 -5.91 0.56
C PRO A 101 18.96 -5.86 1.01
N PRO A 102 18.40 -6.98 1.51
CA PRO A 102 17.04 -6.99 2.01
C PRO A 102 16.91 -5.92 3.08
N ARG A 103 16.04 -4.93 2.84
CA ARG A 103 15.73 -3.85 3.78
C ARG A 103 14.93 -4.40 4.96
N ARG A 104 15.55 -5.22 5.79
CA ARG A 104 14.96 -5.70 7.04
C ARG A 104 15.19 -4.65 8.10
N ARG A 105 14.10 -4.14 8.68
CA ARG A 105 14.19 -3.37 9.92
C ARG A 105 14.84 -4.25 10.99
N ARG A 106 15.80 -3.69 11.73
CA ARG A 106 16.45 -4.38 12.87
C ARG A 106 15.37 -4.89 13.81
N ARG A 107 15.48 -6.15 14.25
CA ARG A 107 14.57 -6.76 15.22
C ARG A 107 15.04 -6.43 16.63
N PHE A 108 14.10 -6.31 17.56
CA PHE A 108 14.39 -6.17 18.98
C PHE A 108 14.91 -7.51 19.52
N THR A 109 16.15 -7.54 20.00
CA THR A 109 16.79 -8.77 20.50
C THR A 109 16.69 -8.90 22.02
N SER A 110 17.10 -10.05 22.56
CA SER A 110 17.25 -10.25 24.01
C SER A 110 18.22 -9.25 24.65
N ASP A 111 19.32 -8.95 23.97
CA ASP A 111 20.34 -8.01 24.46
C ASP A 111 19.79 -6.58 24.51
N ASP A 112 18.97 -6.21 23.53
CA ASP A 112 18.26 -4.92 23.52
C ASP A 112 17.26 -4.84 24.69
N LEU A 113 16.59 -5.95 25.00
CA LEU A 113 15.65 -6.03 26.12
C LEU A 113 16.37 -5.84 27.46
N GLN A 114 17.50 -6.52 27.66
CA GLN A 114 18.28 -6.39 28.90
C GLN A 114 18.80 -4.95 29.07
N ARG A 115 19.33 -4.33 28.01
CA ARG A 115 19.75 -2.92 28.07
C ARG A 115 18.59 -1.97 28.31
N ALA A 116 17.45 -2.19 27.63
CA ALA A 116 16.26 -1.38 27.84
C ALA A 116 15.75 -1.45 29.29
N GLN A 117 15.80 -2.63 29.91
CA GLN A 117 15.44 -2.81 31.32
C GLN A 117 16.39 -2.06 32.25
N GLN A 118 17.69 -2.16 32.01
CA GLN A 118 18.70 -1.46 32.80
C GLN A 118 18.52 0.06 32.71
N LEU A 119 18.34 0.61 31.50
CA LEU A 119 18.11 2.04 31.30
C LEU A 119 16.79 2.50 31.93
N HIS A 120 15.73 1.69 31.84
CA HIS A 120 14.45 2.00 32.48
C HIS A 120 14.56 1.98 34.01
N ALA A 121 15.34 1.07 34.58
CA ALA A 121 15.61 1.04 36.02
C ALA A 121 16.39 2.28 36.50
N GLN A 122 17.16 2.91 35.61
CA GLN A 122 17.83 4.20 35.87
C GLN A 122 16.88 5.42 35.74
N GLY A 123 15.60 5.21 35.43
CA GLY A 123 14.61 6.27 35.27
C GLY A 123 14.63 6.96 33.90
N ARG A 124 15.32 6.40 32.91
CA ARG A 124 15.28 6.92 31.53
C ARG A 124 13.89 6.77 30.93
N THR A 125 13.49 7.74 30.13
CA THR A 125 12.22 7.70 29.40
C THR A 125 12.28 6.73 28.23
N TYR A 126 11.13 6.17 27.80
CA TYR A 126 11.08 5.27 26.65
C TYR A 126 11.59 5.90 25.34
N ILE A 127 11.54 7.23 25.22
CA ILE A 127 12.05 7.95 24.05
C ILE A 127 13.58 7.90 24.05
N GLU A 128 14.22 8.23 25.18
CA GLU A 128 15.67 8.21 25.33
C GLU A 128 16.24 6.80 25.12
N ILE A 129 15.59 5.78 25.71
CA ILE A 129 15.97 4.37 25.52
C ILE A 129 15.87 3.98 24.05
N GLY A 130 14.80 4.39 23.38
CA GLY A 130 14.62 4.14 21.95
C GLY A 130 15.70 4.79 21.09
N LEU A 131 16.07 6.03 21.40
CA LEU A 131 17.14 6.74 20.71
C LEU A 131 18.51 6.05 20.91
N GLU A 132 18.80 5.60 22.12
CA GLU A 132 20.06 4.91 22.43
C GLU A 132 20.17 3.54 21.74
N LEU A 133 19.06 2.80 21.65
CA LEU A 133 19.02 1.45 21.06
C LEU A 133 18.66 1.42 19.55
N GLY A 134 18.30 2.57 18.97
CA GLY A 134 17.88 2.69 17.58
C GLY A 134 16.46 2.14 17.30
N PHE A 135 15.56 2.22 18.28
CA PHE A 135 14.16 1.81 18.15
C PHE A 135 13.18 2.95 18.42
N GLY A 136 11.96 2.82 17.89
CA GLY A 136 10.87 3.73 18.24
C GLY A 136 10.41 3.53 19.68
N ARG A 137 9.94 4.62 20.32
CA ARG A 137 9.36 4.62 21.68
C ARG A 137 8.37 3.46 21.91
N ASP A 138 7.46 3.25 20.97
CA ASP A 138 6.39 2.26 21.12
C ASP A 138 6.92 0.82 21.06
N THR A 139 8.00 0.58 20.31
CA THR A 139 8.70 -0.70 20.29
C THR A 139 9.29 -1.02 21.65
N VAL A 140 10.01 -0.07 22.26
CA VAL A 140 10.60 -0.22 23.59
C VAL A 140 9.52 -0.46 24.64
N LYS A 141 8.46 0.36 24.64
CA LYS A 141 7.33 0.21 25.58
C LYS A 141 6.69 -1.17 25.49
N LYS A 142 6.44 -1.66 24.27
CA LYS A 142 5.85 -2.99 24.06
C LYS A 142 6.73 -4.09 24.63
N HIS A 143 8.03 -4.07 24.34
CA HIS A 143 8.95 -5.13 24.79
C HIS A 143 9.19 -5.11 26.30
N LEU A 144 9.27 -3.93 26.92
CA LEU A 144 9.36 -3.82 28.38
C LEU A 144 8.08 -4.26 29.08
N ALA A 145 6.91 -3.93 28.54
CA ALA A 145 5.64 -4.37 29.11
C ALA A 145 5.48 -5.90 29.04
N THR A 146 5.87 -6.53 27.93
CA THR A 146 5.85 -8.00 27.79
C THR A 146 6.86 -8.71 28.69
N ALA A 147 7.91 -8.02 29.16
CA ALA A 147 8.90 -8.60 30.07
C ALA A 147 8.53 -8.46 31.56
N GLN A 148 7.54 -7.62 31.90
CA GLN A 148 7.11 -7.37 33.27
C GLN A 148 5.79 -8.09 33.65
N GLY A 149 5.17 -8.82 32.72
CA GLY A 149 4.01 -9.66 32.96
C GLY A 149 4.31 -11.10 32.57
#